data_AF-A0A8J4WNC0-F1
#
_entry.id   AF-A0A8J4WNC0-F1
#
_cell.length_a   1.000
_cell.length_b   1.000
_cell.length_c   1.000
_cell.angle_alpha   90.00
_cell.angle_beta   90.00
_cell.angle_gamma   90.00
#
_symmetry.space_group_name_H-M   'P 1'
#
loop_
_entity.id
_entity.type
_entity.pdbx_description
1 polymer ?
#
loop_
_entity_poly.entity_id
_entity_poly.type
_entity_poly.pdbx_seq_one_letter_code
_entity_poly.pdbx_strand_id
1 'polypeptide(L)'
;MSYKGTSASSYSSVNKSTATITHTGIYLGDGKILHTYSNAGGGVTISDISGKHWEYRFLFGGIDGKAVHFVRAAVLANHFGLNDAHILKLANMHGYDCTTQSEELNFTMEKAKMTVDKDFTIGVVDKRLYGSFIEHLGRAVYGGIYEPGHPTANEAGFRGDVLEMVKELQVPIEPHAIKTWCLGNEMDGPWQIGHKTADEYGRIALEAAKVMKWTDPTIELVACGSSSLGMPSFPEWEATVLDHTYDHVEYLSLHQYYGNQENDTPTFLARSLEMDRFIDTVKATCDYIKAKKRSKKTMYLSFDEWNVWYHSHENDSKMDPWQIAPPQLEDVYNHEDALLVGCMLISMLKHADRVKMACLAQLVNVIAPIMTDNAGAAWRQTIFYPFMHASVFGRGTALVPLIQSPKYDTKQITDVPYLEGIAVHNEEQGEVTVFAVNRHLEESLPLEVDLRSFGKCRLIEHIVLESDDLKAANTAAQPNRVAPHNRGDAEVSDTLITASLAKASWNVIRLKVQ
;
A
#
# COMPACT_ATOMS: atom_id res chain seq x y z
N MET A 1 -44.03 13.43 -1.99
CA MET A 1 -45.37 14.07 -2.12
C MET A 1 -46.47 13.03 -2.01
N SER A 2 -47.63 13.39 -1.46
CA SER A 2 -48.80 12.51 -1.45
C SER A 2 -49.28 12.24 -2.88
N TYR A 3 -49.82 11.04 -3.11
CA TYR A 3 -50.39 10.68 -4.40
C TYR A 3 -51.64 11.51 -4.69
N LYS A 4 -51.71 12.15 -5.86
CA LYS A 4 -52.86 12.96 -6.31
C LYS A 4 -53.46 12.47 -7.64
N GLY A 5 -53.04 11.31 -8.14
CA GLY A 5 -53.44 10.76 -9.45
C GLY A 5 -52.24 10.42 -10.33
N THR A 6 -52.50 9.92 -11.54
CA THR A 6 -51.48 9.51 -12.51
C THR A 6 -51.15 10.55 -13.58
N SER A 7 -51.94 11.61 -13.73
CA SER A 7 -51.72 12.63 -14.75
C SER A 7 -50.87 13.80 -14.23
N ALA A 8 -50.15 14.48 -15.14
CA ALA A 8 -49.40 15.70 -14.82
C ALA A 8 -50.31 16.80 -14.22
N SER A 9 -51.54 16.92 -14.71
CA SER A 9 -52.52 17.91 -14.25
C SER A 9 -52.86 17.80 -12.76
N SER A 10 -52.84 16.58 -12.19
CA SER A 10 -53.05 16.33 -10.76
C SER A 10 -52.01 16.99 -9.84
N TYR A 11 -50.87 17.39 -10.38
CA TYR A 11 -49.75 17.96 -9.62
C TYR A 11 -49.45 19.43 -10.00
N SER A 12 -50.20 20.00 -10.94
CA SER A 12 -50.00 21.36 -11.47
C SER A 12 -50.07 22.47 -10.42
N SER A 13 -50.88 22.29 -9.37
CA SER A 13 -51.05 23.25 -8.27
C SER A 13 -50.13 23.00 -7.07
N VAL A 14 -49.21 22.03 -7.17
CA VAL A 14 -48.35 21.66 -6.04
C VAL A 14 -47.04 22.43 -6.09
N ASN A 15 -46.80 23.25 -5.06
CA ASN A 15 -45.49 23.84 -4.86
C ASN A 15 -44.53 22.77 -4.32
N LYS A 16 -43.58 22.34 -5.18
CA LYS A 16 -42.61 21.30 -4.83
C LYS A 16 -41.64 21.73 -3.73
N SER A 17 -41.32 23.02 -3.60
CA SER A 17 -40.35 23.50 -2.61
C SER A 17 -40.87 23.47 -1.15
N THR A 18 -42.19 23.36 -0.96
CA THR A 18 -42.83 23.36 0.37
C THR A 18 -43.62 22.10 0.68
N ALA A 19 -43.66 21.13 -0.24
CA ALA A 19 -44.48 19.94 -0.08
C ALA A 19 -43.82 18.89 0.84
N THR A 20 -44.61 18.30 1.73
CA THR A 20 -44.16 17.23 2.62
C THR A 20 -43.82 15.95 1.86
N ILE A 21 -42.72 15.30 2.27
CA ILE A 21 -42.33 13.97 1.80
C ILE A 21 -43.20 12.94 2.53
N THR A 22 -43.98 12.17 1.77
CA THR A 22 -44.89 11.15 2.31
C THR A 22 -44.63 9.76 1.73
N HIS A 23 -43.60 9.64 0.88
CA HIS A 23 -43.22 8.38 0.23
C HIS A 23 -41.75 8.42 -0.17
N THR A 24 -41.04 7.31 0.03
CA THR A 24 -39.62 7.15 -0.32
C THR A 24 -39.47 5.98 -1.29
N GLY A 25 -38.55 6.13 -2.26
CA GLY A 25 -38.20 5.07 -3.21
C GLY A 25 -36.74 5.20 -3.65
N ILE A 26 -36.17 4.10 -4.12
CA ILE A 26 -34.80 4.00 -4.62
C ILE A 26 -34.86 3.88 -6.13
N TYR A 27 -34.20 4.81 -6.84
CA TYR A 27 -34.05 4.70 -8.29
C TYR A 27 -33.05 3.58 -8.62
N LEU A 28 -33.45 2.65 -9.48
CA LEU A 28 -32.66 1.45 -9.80
C LEU A 28 -31.90 1.55 -11.14
N GLY A 29 -32.07 2.63 -11.90
CA GLY A 29 -31.63 2.70 -13.30
C GLY A 29 -32.74 2.29 -14.29
N ASP A 30 -32.50 2.47 -15.59
CA ASP A 30 -33.40 2.09 -16.69
C ASP A 30 -34.87 2.54 -16.55
N GLY A 31 -35.09 3.71 -15.93
CA GLY A 31 -36.43 4.23 -15.70
C GLY A 31 -37.24 3.47 -14.65
N LYS A 32 -36.60 2.67 -13.77
CA LYS A 32 -37.26 1.87 -12.73
C LYS A 32 -37.04 2.43 -11.33
N ILE A 33 -38.05 2.28 -10.47
CA ILE A 33 -38.01 2.70 -9.06
C ILE A 33 -38.49 1.57 -8.15
N LEU A 34 -37.70 1.24 -7.12
CA LEU A 34 -38.11 0.40 -6.00
C LEU A 34 -38.78 1.29 -4.96
N HIS A 35 -40.02 0.99 -4.58
CA HIS A 35 -40.72 1.78 -3.59
C HIS A 35 -41.63 0.90 -2.74
N THR A 36 -41.95 1.39 -1.54
CA THR A 36 -42.97 0.73 -0.72
C THR A 36 -44.35 0.91 -1.36
N TYR A 37 -45.21 -0.09 -1.23
CA TYR A 37 -46.63 -0.01 -1.55
C TYR A 37 -47.42 -0.40 -0.29
N SER A 38 -48.74 -0.17 -0.27
CA SER A 38 -49.52 -0.45 0.95
C SER A 38 -49.28 -1.89 1.44
N ASN A 39 -49.36 -2.12 2.76
CA ASN A 39 -49.18 -3.46 3.33
C ASN A 39 -50.12 -4.52 2.71
N ALA A 40 -51.29 -4.10 2.23
CA ALA A 40 -52.24 -4.97 1.53
C ALA A 40 -51.78 -5.36 0.10
N GLY A 41 -50.83 -4.65 -0.49
CA GLY A 41 -50.34 -4.86 -1.86
C GLY A 41 -48.89 -5.32 -1.98
N GLY A 42 -48.35 -5.99 -0.94
CA GLY A 42 -47.06 -6.71 -1.04
C GLY A 42 -45.83 -5.98 -0.49
N GLY A 43 -46.00 -4.84 0.19
CA GLY A 43 -44.94 -4.17 0.95
C GLY A 43 -43.96 -3.36 0.09
N VAL A 44 -43.21 -4.00 -0.81
CA VAL A 44 -42.20 -3.35 -1.68
C VAL A 44 -42.38 -3.82 -3.12
N THR A 45 -42.33 -2.89 -4.08
CA THR A 45 -42.48 -3.21 -5.51
C THR A 45 -41.56 -2.35 -6.36
N ILE A 46 -41.28 -2.82 -7.58
CA ILE A 46 -40.55 -2.08 -8.61
C ILE A 46 -41.55 -1.65 -9.67
N SER A 47 -41.55 -0.36 -10.01
CA SER A 47 -42.38 0.17 -11.11
C SER A 47 -41.58 1.03 -12.07
N ASP A 48 -42.07 1.14 -13.30
CA ASP A 48 -41.53 2.09 -14.28
C ASP A 48 -41.94 3.52 -13.89
N ILE A 49 -41.01 4.46 -14.08
CA ILE A 49 -41.24 5.89 -13.89
C ILE A 49 -42.07 6.43 -15.06
N SER A 50 -41.73 6.02 -16.29
CA SER A 50 -42.33 6.54 -17.52
C SER A 50 -43.85 6.32 -17.57
N GLY A 51 -44.61 7.38 -17.83
CA GLY A 51 -46.08 7.33 -17.94
C GLY A 51 -46.78 7.03 -16.62
N LYS A 52 -46.10 7.16 -15.48
CA LYS A 52 -46.65 6.97 -14.14
C LYS A 52 -46.50 8.24 -13.31
N HIS A 53 -47.26 8.27 -12.22
CA HIS A 53 -47.27 9.34 -11.24
C HIS A 53 -45.91 9.69 -10.62
N TRP A 54 -44.90 8.80 -10.74
CA TRP A 54 -43.54 9.06 -10.26
C TRP A 54 -42.89 10.25 -10.94
N GLU A 55 -43.11 10.46 -12.25
CA GLU A 55 -42.62 11.62 -13.01
C GLU A 55 -42.98 12.96 -12.33
N TYR A 56 -44.14 13.01 -11.68
CA TYR A 56 -44.68 14.23 -11.11
C TYR A 56 -44.44 14.34 -9.59
N ARG A 57 -44.02 13.24 -8.94
CA ARG A 57 -43.89 13.13 -7.48
C ARG A 57 -42.49 13.33 -6.92
N PHE A 58 -41.45 13.33 -7.75
CA PHE A 58 -40.08 13.62 -7.31
C PHE A 58 -39.99 15.05 -6.77
N LEU A 59 -39.56 15.13 -5.50
CA LEU A 59 -39.43 16.40 -4.77
C LEU A 59 -37.97 16.83 -4.69
N PHE A 60 -37.11 16.07 -4.02
CA PHE A 60 -35.69 16.38 -3.81
C PHE A 60 -34.93 15.09 -3.44
N GLY A 61 -33.69 14.93 -3.90
CA GLY A 61 -32.72 13.97 -3.37
C GLY A 61 -31.64 14.73 -2.58
N GLY A 62 -31.45 14.42 -1.29
CA GLY A 62 -30.40 15.03 -0.45
C GLY A 62 -28.99 14.60 -0.91
N ILE A 63 -27.93 15.35 -0.61
CA ILE A 63 -27.42 15.64 0.75
C ILE A 63 -27.27 17.15 1.02
N ASP A 64 -27.61 17.53 2.26
CA ASP A 64 -27.41 18.80 2.98
C ASP A 64 -27.48 20.14 2.24
N GLY A 65 -28.63 20.79 2.39
CA GLY A 65 -28.65 22.05 3.12
C GLY A 65 -27.81 23.21 2.59
N LYS A 66 -27.67 23.36 1.27
CA LYS A 66 -27.48 24.62 0.52
C LYS A 66 -27.39 24.31 -0.98
N ALA A 67 -28.37 24.79 -1.75
CA ALA A 67 -28.43 24.82 -3.22
C ALA A 67 -28.14 23.48 -3.95
N VAL A 68 -29.19 22.79 -4.41
CA VAL A 68 -29.07 21.65 -5.34
C VAL A 68 -29.85 21.95 -6.59
N HIS A 69 -29.18 22.12 -7.73
CA HIS A 69 -29.67 21.70 -9.04
C HIS A 69 -28.48 21.36 -9.97
N PHE A 70 -28.58 20.23 -10.68
CA PHE A 70 -27.75 19.76 -11.82
C PHE A 70 -26.38 19.09 -11.65
N VAL A 71 -25.80 18.89 -10.47
CA VAL A 71 -24.46 18.27 -10.37
C VAL A 71 -24.47 16.73 -10.48
N ARG A 72 -25.57 16.04 -10.16
CA ARG A 72 -25.61 14.55 -10.17
C ARG A 72 -26.00 13.90 -11.49
N ALA A 73 -26.38 14.67 -12.52
CA ALA A 73 -26.56 14.11 -13.87
C ALA A 73 -25.22 13.86 -14.56
N ALA A 74 -24.19 14.67 -14.28
CA ALA A 74 -22.85 14.52 -14.87
C ALA A 74 -22.06 13.33 -14.30
N VAL A 75 -22.18 13.07 -12.99
CA VAL A 75 -21.51 11.93 -12.33
C VAL A 75 -22.05 10.58 -12.81
N LEU A 76 -23.34 10.53 -13.17
CA LEU A 76 -23.94 9.34 -13.79
C LEU A 76 -23.70 9.27 -15.31
N ALA A 77 -23.54 10.40 -16.02
CA ALA A 77 -23.29 10.41 -17.46
C ALA A 77 -21.94 9.75 -17.83
N ASN A 78 -20.90 9.95 -17.01
CA ASN A 78 -19.58 9.35 -17.24
C ASN A 78 -19.56 7.83 -17.02
N HIS A 79 -20.40 7.32 -16.12
CA HIS A 79 -20.47 5.88 -15.85
C HIS A 79 -21.29 5.10 -16.91
N PHE A 80 -22.10 5.79 -17.72
CA PHE A 80 -23.04 5.18 -18.66
C PHE A 80 -22.90 5.67 -20.13
N GLY A 81 -21.86 6.43 -20.46
CA GLY A 81 -21.51 6.77 -21.85
C GLY A 81 -22.50 7.70 -22.58
N LEU A 82 -23.21 8.56 -21.85
CA LEU A 82 -24.15 9.52 -22.46
C LEU A 82 -23.41 10.75 -22.99
N ASN A 83 -23.58 11.07 -24.27
CA ASN A 83 -23.04 12.29 -24.87
C ASN A 83 -23.89 13.54 -24.55
N ASP A 84 -23.30 14.72 -24.78
CA ASP A 84 -23.87 16.04 -24.47
C ASP A 84 -25.28 16.27 -25.06
N ALA A 85 -25.57 15.65 -26.21
CA ALA A 85 -26.87 15.76 -26.86
C ALA A 85 -28.01 15.14 -26.03
N HIS A 86 -27.73 14.10 -25.23
CA HIS A 86 -28.73 13.49 -24.34
C HIS A 86 -29.02 14.37 -23.12
N ILE A 87 -27.99 15.02 -22.58
CA ILE A 87 -28.09 15.90 -21.41
C ILE A 87 -28.92 17.15 -21.76
N LEU A 88 -28.66 17.73 -22.93
CA LEU A 88 -29.43 18.87 -23.49
C LEU A 88 -30.90 18.53 -23.72
N LYS A 89 -31.20 17.30 -24.16
CA LYS A 89 -32.59 16.85 -24.39
C LYS A 89 -33.38 16.72 -23.09
N LEU A 90 -32.73 16.27 -22.02
CA LEU A 90 -33.31 16.20 -20.66
C LEU A 90 -33.55 17.60 -20.06
N ALA A 91 -32.62 18.53 -20.23
CA ALA A 91 -32.77 19.91 -19.76
C ALA A 91 -33.96 20.63 -20.45
N ASN A 92 -34.10 20.46 -21.77
CA ASN A 92 -35.19 21.04 -22.55
C ASN A 92 -36.57 20.44 -22.21
N MET A 93 -36.66 19.14 -21.90
CA MET A 93 -37.91 18.50 -21.49
C MET A 93 -38.45 19.03 -20.15
N HIS A 94 -37.60 19.67 -19.34
CA HIS A 94 -37.98 20.29 -18.06
C HIS A 94 -38.08 21.82 -18.12
N GLY A 95 -38.03 22.41 -19.33
CA GLY A 95 -38.30 23.84 -19.56
C GLY A 95 -37.16 24.78 -19.19
N TYR A 96 -35.92 24.29 -19.12
CA TYR A 96 -34.73 25.12 -18.92
C TYR A 96 -34.14 25.53 -20.28
N ASP A 97 -34.05 26.84 -20.52
CA ASP A 97 -33.42 27.41 -21.72
C ASP A 97 -31.90 27.49 -21.51
N CYS A 98 -31.16 26.54 -22.09
CA CYS A 98 -29.70 26.49 -22.01
C CYS A 98 -28.99 27.35 -23.08
N THR A 99 -29.49 28.55 -23.37
CA THR A 99 -28.86 29.50 -24.33
C THR A 99 -27.97 30.56 -23.69
N THR A 100 -27.62 30.44 -22.39
CA THR A 100 -26.74 31.41 -21.73
C THR A 100 -25.51 30.77 -21.10
N GLN A 101 -24.36 31.18 -21.64
CA GLN A 101 -23.00 31.14 -21.09
C GLN A 101 -22.47 29.78 -20.60
N SER A 102 -21.55 29.23 -21.40
CA SER A 102 -20.52 28.30 -20.96
C SER A 102 -19.66 28.94 -19.86
N GLU A 103 -20.12 28.88 -18.62
CA GLU A 103 -19.19 28.86 -17.50
C GLU A 103 -18.53 27.48 -17.54
N GLU A 104 -17.25 27.46 -17.93
CA GLU A 104 -16.40 26.29 -17.73
C GLU A 104 -16.54 25.87 -16.26
N LEU A 105 -17.14 24.69 -16.04
CA LEU A 105 -17.02 23.98 -14.77
C LEU A 105 -15.54 23.69 -14.57
N ASN A 106 -14.83 24.63 -13.93
CA ASN A 106 -13.51 24.39 -13.36
C ASN A 106 -13.68 23.32 -12.28
N PHE A 107 -13.59 22.05 -12.69
CA PHE A 107 -13.28 20.96 -11.80
C PHE A 107 -11.91 21.31 -11.20
N THR A 108 -11.94 21.81 -9.97
CA THR A 108 -10.72 22.04 -9.21
C THR A 108 -10.10 20.67 -9.00
N MET A 109 -8.90 20.43 -9.57
CA MET A 109 -8.14 19.21 -9.31
C MET A 109 -8.16 18.95 -7.80
N GLU A 110 -8.65 17.77 -7.40
CA GLU A 110 -8.82 17.46 -5.99
C GLU A 110 -7.45 17.37 -5.34
N LYS A 111 -7.23 18.21 -4.32
CA LYS A 111 -5.91 18.43 -3.71
C LYS A 111 -5.70 17.52 -2.50
N ALA A 112 -4.51 16.93 -2.39
CA ALA A 112 -4.08 16.24 -1.19
C ALA A 112 -3.34 17.18 -0.22
N LYS A 113 -3.55 16.98 1.08
CA LYS A 113 -2.90 17.71 2.16
C LYS A 113 -2.33 16.73 3.17
N MET A 114 -1.11 16.99 3.62
CA MET A 114 -0.47 16.28 4.72
C MET A 114 -0.03 17.31 5.76
N THR A 115 -0.41 17.12 7.02
CA THR A 115 0.17 17.90 8.13
C THR A 115 1.07 16.99 8.94
N VAL A 116 2.28 17.48 9.24
CA VAL A 116 3.26 16.74 10.05
C VAL A 116 3.78 17.65 11.14
N ASP A 117 3.69 17.16 12.37
CA ASP A 117 4.17 17.86 13.55
C ASP A 117 5.31 17.05 14.19
N LYS A 118 6.43 17.72 14.49
CA LYS A 118 7.62 17.10 15.08
C LYS A 118 7.34 16.46 16.45
N ASP A 119 6.32 16.95 17.17
CA ASP A 119 5.95 16.46 18.49
C ASP A 119 4.98 15.26 18.41
N PHE A 120 4.42 14.98 17.22
CA PHE A 120 3.52 13.85 16.97
C PHE A 120 4.26 12.71 16.29
N THR A 121 4.99 11.93 17.10
CA THR A 121 5.85 10.85 16.65
C THR A 121 5.14 9.50 16.67
N ILE A 122 5.42 8.65 15.67
CA ILE A 122 5.09 7.22 15.69
C ILE A 122 6.15 6.48 16.51
N GLY A 123 7.42 6.64 16.14
CA GLY A 123 8.54 6.01 16.84
C GLY A 123 9.85 6.17 16.07
N VAL A 124 10.95 5.89 16.77
CA VAL A 124 12.28 5.82 16.13
C VAL A 124 12.30 4.63 15.17
N VAL A 125 12.68 4.92 13.93
CA VAL A 125 12.86 3.92 12.87
C VAL A 125 14.10 3.09 13.21
N ASP A 126 13.89 1.80 13.49
CA ASP A 126 15.00 0.87 13.66
C ASP A 126 15.66 0.64 12.29
N LYS A 127 16.99 0.76 12.20
CA LYS A 127 17.74 0.56 10.96
C LYS A 127 17.47 -0.81 10.33
N ARG A 128 17.10 -1.81 11.14
CA ARG A 128 16.80 -3.18 10.71
C ARG A 128 15.47 -3.30 9.95
N LEU A 129 14.66 -2.25 9.87
CA LEU A 129 13.50 -2.15 8.96
C LEU A 129 13.94 -2.21 7.49
N TYR A 130 15.19 -1.87 7.19
CA TYR A 130 15.77 -1.91 5.84
C TYR A 130 16.69 -3.12 5.64
N GLY A 131 16.36 -4.24 6.29
CA GLY A 131 17.01 -5.52 6.07
C GLY A 131 16.63 -6.16 4.73
N SER A 132 17.30 -7.25 4.40
CA SER A 132 16.96 -8.09 3.24
C SER A 132 17.30 -9.53 3.57
N PHE A 133 16.96 -10.45 2.66
CA PHE A 133 17.05 -11.88 2.86
C PHE A 133 17.90 -12.53 1.75
N ILE A 134 18.71 -13.52 2.12
CA ILE A 134 19.39 -14.42 1.19
C ILE A 134 19.09 -15.84 1.65
N GLU A 135 18.50 -16.62 0.77
CA GLU A 135 18.29 -18.05 0.94
C GLU A 135 19.16 -18.85 -0.02
N HIS A 136 19.45 -20.11 0.31
CA HIS A 136 19.98 -21.08 -0.65
C HIS A 136 18.87 -21.54 -1.62
N LEU A 137 18.33 -20.60 -2.39
CA LEU A 137 17.26 -20.78 -3.36
C LEU A 137 17.69 -20.25 -4.73
N GLY A 138 17.37 -20.99 -5.79
CA GLY A 138 17.66 -20.60 -7.17
C GLY A 138 19.10 -20.09 -7.36
N ARG A 139 19.22 -18.89 -7.93
CA ARG A 139 20.51 -18.19 -8.13
C ARG A 139 20.80 -17.09 -7.10
N ALA A 140 20.19 -17.09 -5.91
CA ALA A 140 20.49 -16.07 -4.91
C ALA A 140 21.94 -16.15 -4.41
N VAL A 141 22.39 -17.36 -4.07
CA VAL A 141 23.78 -17.62 -3.65
C VAL A 141 24.68 -17.87 -4.85
N TYR A 142 24.47 -19.00 -5.53
CA TYR A 142 25.32 -19.44 -6.64
C TYR A 142 24.90 -18.76 -7.94
N GLY A 143 25.81 -17.99 -8.55
CA GLY A 143 25.51 -17.12 -9.68
C GLY A 143 24.93 -15.75 -9.29
N GLY A 144 24.49 -15.60 -8.04
CA GLY A 144 24.10 -14.32 -7.43
C GLY A 144 25.26 -13.69 -6.67
N ILE A 145 25.25 -13.76 -5.33
CA ILE A 145 26.33 -13.16 -4.53
C ILE A 145 27.70 -13.86 -4.70
N TYR A 146 27.71 -15.15 -5.06
CA TYR A 146 28.91 -15.99 -5.14
C TYR A 146 29.07 -16.62 -6.53
N GLU A 147 30.14 -16.23 -7.23
CA GLU A 147 30.47 -16.70 -8.57
C GLU A 147 32.01 -16.59 -8.81
N PRO A 148 32.82 -17.57 -8.36
CA PRO A 148 34.29 -17.45 -8.33
C PRO A 148 34.98 -17.20 -9.68
N GLY A 149 34.35 -17.61 -10.79
CA GLY A 149 34.87 -17.40 -12.13
C GLY A 149 34.54 -16.02 -12.72
N HIS A 150 33.74 -15.21 -12.03
CA HIS A 150 33.26 -13.93 -12.53
C HIS A 150 34.41 -12.88 -12.56
N PRO A 151 34.51 -12.01 -13.60
CA PRO A 151 35.59 -11.01 -13.68
C PRO A 151 35.67 -10.03 -12.51
N THR A 152 34.57 -9.82 -11.79
CA THR A 152 34.50 -8.94 -10.61
C THR A 152 34.64 -9.69 -9.28
N ALA A 153 34.81 -11.02 -9.30
CA ALA A 153 34.88 -11.82 -8.09
C ALA A 153 36.13 -11.46 -7.26
N ASN A 154 35.96 -11.33 -5.95
CA ASN A 154 37.09 -11.21 -5.03
C ASN A 154 37.76 -12.57 -4.77
N GLU A 155 38.82 -12.60 -3.97
CA GLU A 155 39.57 -13.83 -3.66
C GLU A 155 38.72 -14.92 -2.99
N ALA A 156 37.64 -14.53 -2.31
CA ALA A 156 36.69 -15.45 -1.68
C ALA A 156 35.55 -15.87 -2.62
N GLY A 157 35.55 -15.41 -3.88
CA GLY A 157 34.57 -15.78 -4.91
C GLY A 157 33.29 -14.95 -4.92
N PHE A 158 33.19 -13.89 -4.12
CA PHE A 158 32.01 -13.01 -4.10
C PHE A 158 32.08 -11.95 -5.19
N ARG A 159 30.97 -11.72 -5.88
CA ARG A 159 30.86 -10.73 -6.97
C ARG A 159 31.00 -9.29 -6.46
N GLY A 160 32.04 -8.59 -6.92
CA GLY A 160 32.31 -7.20 -6.54
C GLY A 160 31.24 -6.20 -7.00
N ASP A 161 30.68 -6.40 -8.20
CA ASP A 161 29.60 -5.58 -8.75
C ASP A 161 28.28 -5.71 -7.95
N VAL A 162 27.97 -6.92 -7.48
CA VAL A 162 26.83 -7.15 -6.58
C VAL A 162 27.07 -6.49 -5.22
N LEU A 163 28.29 -6.61 -4.66
CA LEU A 163 28.64 -5.98 -3.38
C LEU A 163 28.48 -4.45 -3.40
N GLU A 164 28.82 -3.77 -4.51
CA GLU A 164 28.61 -2.33 -4.64
C GLU A 164 27.12 -1.96 -4.63
N MET A 165 26.27 -2.71 -5.33
CA MET A 165 24.81 -2.48 -5.30
C MET A 165 24.22 -2.74 -3.91
N VAL A 166 24.67 -3.76 -3.18
CA VAL A 166 24.24 -4.01 -1.80
C VAL A 166 24.64 -2.86 -0.86
N LYS A 167 25.83 -2.27 -1.06
CA LYS A 167 26.26 -1.08 -0.29
C LYS A 167 25.39 0.14 -0.57
N GLU A 168 24.96 0.35 -1.80
CA GLU A 168 24.03 1.43 -2.17
C GLU A 168 22.68 1.31 -1.42
N LEU A 169 22.21 0.08 -1.21
CA LEU A 169 21.00 -0.19 -0.43
C LEU A 169 21.17 0.05 1.08
N GLN A 170 22.41 0.17 1.57
CA GLN A 170 22.74 0.34 2.99
C GLN A 170 22.05 -0.69 3.92
N VAL A 171 21.94 -1.94 3.46
CA VAL A 171 21.45 -3.07 4.26
C VAL A 171 22.36 -3.21 5.50
N PRO A 172 21.84 -3.18 6.75
CA PRO A 172 22.68 -3.29 7.93
C PRO A 172 23.43 -4.62 8.01
N ILE A 173 24.75 -4.59 8.23
CA ILE A 173 25.60 -5.79 8.33
C ILE A 173 26.53 -5.68 9.56
N GLU A 174 26.63 -6.75 10.35
CA GLU A 174 27.64 -6.93 11.42
C GLU A 174 28.20 -8.37 11.37
N PRO A 175 29.53 -8.59 11.27
CA PRO A 175 30.08 -9.95 11.17
C PRO A 175 30.09 -10.73 12.50
N HIS A 176 29.58 -11.97 12.45
CA HIS A 176 29.70 -13.15 13.34
C HIS A 176 29.50 -13.02 14.87
N ALA A 177 29.19 -11.85 15.39
CA ALA A 177 28.46 -11.70 16.66
C ALA A 177 26.95 -11.72 16.38
N ILE A 178 26.43 -12.86 15.88
CA ILE A 178 25.04 -12.97 15.42
C ILE A 178 24.10 -12.67 16.59
N LYS A 179 23.47 -11.50 16.53
CA LYS A 179 22.64 -10.96 17.61
C LYS A 179 21.23 -11.52 17.58
N THR A 180 20.63 -11.60 16.40
CA THR A 180 19.22 -11.95 16.23
C THR A 180 19.09 -13.28 15.50
N TRP A 181 18.29 -14.21 16.02
CA TRP A 181 18.11 -15.55 15.47
C TRP A 181 16.62 -15.86 15.27
N CYS A 182 16.27 -16.45 14.12
CA CYS A 182 14.94 -17.00 13.87
C CYS A 182 14.85 -18.46 14.36
N LEU A 183 13.78 -18.78 15.08
CA LEU A 183 13.54 -20.12 15.62
C LEU A 183 12.80 -20.99 14.60
N GLY A 184 13.48 -21.39 13.52
CA GLY A 184 12.88 -22.10 12.38
C GLY A 184 12.41 -21.16 11.28
N ASN A 185 11.52 -21.65 10.41
CA ASN A 185 10.94 -20.91 9.28
C ASN A 185 9.50 -21.36 9.04
N GLU A 186 8.54 -20.43 8.98
CA GLU A 186 7.14 -20.65 8.54
C GLU A 186 6.57 -22.06 8.75
N MET A 187 6.51 -22.51 10.00
CA MET A 187 6.22 -23.91 10.30
C MET A 187 4.74 -24.29 10.17
N ASP A 188 3.86 -23.32 9.88
CA ASP A 188 2.41 -23.47 9.72
C ASP A 188 1.98 -23.84 8.29
N GLY A 189 2.83 -23.55 7.29
CA GLY A 189 2.58 -23.89 5.90
C GLY A 189 2.61 -25.41 5.65
N PRO A 190 1.59 -26.02 5.01
CA PRO A 190 1.59 -27.46 4.70
C PRO A 190 2.67 -27.89 3.69
N TRP A 191 3.30 -26.94 2.99
CA TRP A 191 4.44 -27.18 2.10
C TRP A 191 5.77 -27.33 2.85
N GLN A 192 5.83 -26.90 4.12
CA GLN A 192 7.09 -26.80 4.87
C GLN A 192 7.57 -28.17 5.33
N ILE A 193 8.85 -28.47 5.08
CA ILE A 193 9.48 -29.71 5.59
C ILE A 193 9.44 -29.69 7.12
N GLY A 194 8.79 -30.70 7.70
CA GLY A 194 8.67 -30.83 9.14
C GLY A 194 7.64 -29.89 9.77
N HIS A 195 6.68 -29.39 8.96
CA HIS A 195 5.47 -28.65 9.36
C HIS A 195 4.94 -29.08 10.74
N LYS A 196 4.44 -28.10 11.49
CA LYS A 196 3.97 -28.27 12.86
C LYS A 196 2.64 -27.59 13.07
N THR A 197 1.83 -28.15 13.95
CA THR A 197 0.76 -27.38 14.60
C THR A 197 1.35 -26.27 15.47
N ALA A 198 0.55 -25.26 15.82
CA ALA A 198 0.99 -24.13 16.63
C ALA A 198 1.52 -24.57 18.01
N ASP A 199 0.92 -25.58 18.63
CA ASP A 199 1.37 -26.15 19.90
C ASP A 199 2.70 -26.91 19.78
N GLU A 200 2.86 -27.71 18.73
CA GLU A 200 4.11 -28.44 18.48
C GLU A 200 5.26 -27.46 18.22
N TYR A 201 5.01 -26.42 17.41
CA TYR A 201 5.98 -25.37 17.15
C TYR A 201 6.27 -24.54 18.40
N GLY A 202 5.24 -24.05 19.09
CA GLY A 202 5.37 -23.24 20.30
C GLY A 202 6.22 -23.94 21.38
N ARG A 203 5.98 -25.25 21.61
CA ARG A 203 6.78 -26.02 22.59
C ARG A 203 8.24 -26.20 22.16
N ILE A 204 8.51 -26.53 20.89
CA ILE A 204 9.90 -26.74 20.45
C ILE A 204 10.67 -25.41 20.38
N ALA A 205 10.01 -24.33 19.95
CA ALA A 205 10.59 -22.99 19.92
C ALA A 205 10.93 -22.49 21.34
N LEU A 206 10.06 -22.74 22.32
CA LEU A 206 10.33 -22.42 23.72
C LEU A 206 11.60 -23.12 24.24
N GLU A 207 11.71 -24.43 24.03
CA GLU A 207 12.86 -25.19 24.54
C GLU A 207 14.16 -24.81 23.84
N ALA A 208 14.13 -24.54 22.53
CA ALA A 208 15.26 -23.98 21.81
C ALA A 208 15.65 -22.59 22.34
N ALA A 209 14.69 -21.69 22.53
CA ALA A 209 14.93 -20.34 23.02
C ALA A 209 15.61 -20.32 24.39
N LYS A 210 15.20 -21.21 25.30
CA LYS A 210 15.81 -21.35 26.64
C LYS A 210 17.28 -21.71 26.54
N VAL A 211 17.64 -22.76 25.79
CA VAL A 211 19.03 -23.22 25.71
C VAL A 211 19.92 -22.25 24.95
N MET A 212 19.38 -21.58 23.93
CA MET A 212 20.10 -20.53 23.20
C MET A 212 20.42 -19.34 24.13
N LYS A 213 19.45 -18.85 24.91
CA LYS A 213 19.67 -17.74 25.86
C LYS A 213 20.48 -18.11 27.09
N TRP A 214 20.49 -19.37 27.52
CA TRP A 214 21.43 -19.81 28.56
C TRP A 214 22.86 -19.84 28.06
N THR A 215 23.05 -20.10 26.76
CA THR A 215 24.38 -20.11 26.14
C THR A 215 24.89 -18.70 25.89
N ASP A 216 24.06 -17.85 25.28
CA ASP A 216 24.34 -16.44 25.07
C ASP A 216 23.11 -15.61 25.48
N PRO A 217 23.10 -15.02 26.69
CA PRO A 217 21.97 -14.22 27.15
C PRO A 217 21.85 -12.87 26.43
N THR A 218 22.81 -12.52 25.57
CA THR A 218 22.77 -11.28 24.83
C THR A 218 21.96 -11.39 23.55
N ILE A 219 21.68 -12.58 23.01
CA ILE A 219 20.93 -12.71 21.76
C ILE A 219 19.46 -12.26 21.88
N GLU A 220 18.91 -11.91 20.74
CA GLU A 220 17.48 -11.68 20.52
C GLU A 220 16.91 -12.83 19.68
N LEU A 221 15.67 -13.23 19.95
CA LEU A 221 15.03 -14.34 19.26
C LEU A 221 13.72 -13.92 18.57
N VAL A 222 13.51 -14.46 17.37
CA VAL A 222 12.28 -14.32 16.58
C VAL A 222 11.53 -15.66 16.57
N ALA A 223 10.30 -15.66 17.05
CA ALA A 223 9.37 -16.77 16.83
C ALA A 223 8.65 -16.60 15.49
N CYS A 224 8.38 -17.68 14.78
CA CYS A 224 7.71 -17.64 13.48
C CYS A 224 6.21 -17.37 13.64
N GLY A 225 5.71 -16.33 12.98
CA GLY A 225 4.28 -16.12 12.73
C GLY A 225 3.76 -16.98 11.58
N SER A 226 2.52 -16.73 11.16
CA SER A 226 1.90 -17.44 10.03
C SER A 226 2.59 -17.08 8.70
N SER A 227 2.60 -18.01 7.74
CA SER A 227 3.13 -17.78 6.38
C SER A 227 2.41 -16.69 5.58
N SER A 228 1.14 -16.40 5.89
CA SER A 228 0.41 -15.29 5.28
C SER A 228 -0.90 -15.00 6.02
N LEU A 229 -1.52 -13.87 5.69
CA LEU A 229 -2.90 -13.52 6.07
C LEU A 229 -3.95 -14.54 5.63
N GLY A 230 -3.66 -15.32 4.58
CA GLY A 230 -4.59 -16.30 4.02
C GLY A 230 -4.59 -17.64 4.76
N MET A 231 -3.70 -17.82 5.73
CA MET A 231 -3.58 -19.08 6.46
C MET A 231 -4.82 -19.34 7.32
N PRO A 232 -5.42 -20.56 7.28
CA PRO A 232 -6.57 -20.89 8.14
C PRO A 232 -6.28 -20.77 9.64
N SER A 233 -5.01 -20.88 10.04
CA SER A 233 -4.53 -20.74 11.41
C SER A 233 -4.31 -19.29 11.84
N PHE A 234 -4.38 -18.31 10.94
CA PHE A 234 -4.19 -16.90 11.29
C PHE A 234 -5.47 -16.30 11.94
N PRO A 235 -5.39 -15.54 13.06
CA PRO A 235 -4.21 -15.23 13.88
C PRO A 235 -4.06 -16.13 15.14
N GLU A 236 -4.71 -17.30 15.16
CA GLU A 236 -4.65 -18.24 16.30
C GLU A 236 -3.25 -18.86 16.48
N TRP A 237 -2.51 -19.03 15.37
CA TRP A 237 -1.12 -19.45 15.35
C TRP A 237 -0.26 -18.57 16.25
N GLU A 238 -0.25 -17.27 15.99
CA GLU A 238 0.55 -16.27 16.72
C GLU A 238 0.19 -16.28 18.20
N ALA A 239 -1.10 -16.34 18.52
CA ALA A 239 -1.57 -16.37 19.90
C ALA A 239 -1.04 -17.59 20.66
N THR A 240 -1.12 -18.77 20.04
CA THR A 240 -0.70 -20.04 20.64
C THR A 240 0.82 -20.10 20.79
N VAL A 241 1.56 -19.76 19.74
CA VAL A 241 3.03 -19.74 19.74
C VAL A 241 3.56 -18.78 20.79
N LEU A 242 3.01 -17.56 20.85
CA LEU A 242 3.41 -16.59 21.85
C LEU A 242 3.00 -17.02 23.26
N ASP A 243 1.87 -17.71 23.46
CA ASP A 243 1.53 -18.23 24.78
C ASP A 243 2.58 -19.25 25.29
N HIS A 244 3.24 -19.99 24.41
CA HIS A 244 4.38 -20.84 24.79
C HIS A 244 5.66 -20.03 25.01
N THR A 245 5.97 -19.10 24.10
CA THR A 245 7.31 -18.53 23.95
C THR A 245 7.52 -17.14 24.57
N TYR A 246 6.45 -16.47 25.03
CA TYR A 246 6.43 -15.02 25.31
C TYR A 246 7.64 -14.51 26.10
N ASP A 247 8.04 -15.19 27.16
CA ASP A 247 9.08 -14.72 28.07
C ASP A 247 10.50 -14.88 27.49
N HIS A 248 10.67 -15.68 26.44
CA HIS A 248 11.97 -16.07 25.89
C HIS A 248 12.31 -15.45 24.54
N VAL A 249 11.35 -14.88 23.81
CA VAL A 249 11.55 -14.25 22.49
C VAL A 249 11.27 -12.74 22.51
N GLU A 250 11.88 -12.01 21.58
CA GLU A 250 11.75 -10.54 21.47
C GLU A 250 10.84 -10.11 20.31
N TYR A 251 10.77 -10.96 19.28
CA TYR A 251 10.07 -10.68 18.05
C TYR A 251 9.16 -11.84 17.65
N LEU A 252 8.09 -11.49 16.95
CA LEU A 252 7.26 -12.41 16.19
C LEU A 252 7.37 -12.04 14.71
N SER A 253 7.54 -13.04 13.84
CA SER A 253 7.68 -12.81 12.41
C SER A 253 6.34 -12.58 11.69
N LEU A 254 6.39 -11.92 10.53
CA LEU A 254 5.26 -11.73 9.60
C LEU A 254 5.79 -11.87 8.18
N HIS A 255 4.97 -12.50 7.33
CA HIS A 255 5.32 -12.77 5.95
C HIS A 255 4.18 -12.34 5.03
N GLN A 256 4.49 -11.57 3.98
CA GLN A 256 3.48 -11.11 3.04
C GLN A 256 4.02 -10.84 1.65
N TYR A 257 3.39 -11.48 0.67
CA TYR A 257 3.64 -11.27 -0.74
C TYR A 257 2.40 -10.77 -1.45
N TYR A 258 2.57 -9.80 -2.35
CA TYR A 258 1.50 -9.30 -3.20
C TYR A 258 1.78 -9.58 -4.68
N GLY A 259 0.71 -9.74 -5.45
CA GLY A 259 0.81 -9.96 -6.90
C GLY A 259 -0.36 -9.32 -7.63
N ASN A 260 -0.19 -9.13 -8.95
CA ASN A 260 -1.18 -8.53 -9.83
C ASN A 260 -1.61 -9.46 -10.97
N GLN A 261 -1.90 -10.74 -10.64
CA GLN A 261 -2.29 -11.76 -11.62
C GLN A 261 -3.57 -11.39 -12.39
N GLU A 262 -4.47 -10.62 -11.78
CA GLU A 262 -5.72 -10.15 -12.39
C GLU A 262 -5.53 -8.89 -13.26
N ASN A 263 -4.31 -8.33 -13.29
CA ASN A 263 -3.99 -7.09 -13.99
C ASN A 263 -4.91 -5.91 -13.58
N ASP A 264 -5.13 -5.78 -12.26
CA ASP A 264 -5.96 -4.76 -11.62
C ASP A 264 -5.06 -3.82 -10.80
N THR A 265 -4.38 -2.90 -11.49
CA THR A 265 -3.45 -1.95 -10.87
C THR A 265 -4.09 -1.11 -9.74
N PRO A 266 -5.34 -0.60 -9.87
CA PRO A 266 -5.97 0.14 -8.76
C PRO A 266 -6.05 -0.67 -7.46
N THR A 267 -6.46 -1.94 -7.55
CA THR A 267 -6.53 -2.86 -6.40
C THR A 267 -5.14 -3.23 -5.90
N PHE A 268 -4.20 -3.49 -6.82
CA PHE A 268 -2.82 -3.83 -6.48
C PHE A 268 -2.14 -2.72 -5.66
N LEU A 269 -2.22 -1.45 -6.09
CA LEU A 269 -1.65 -0.31 -5.37
C LEU A 269 -2.36 -0.02 -4.03
N ALA A 270 -3.59 -0.51 -3.85
CA ALA A 270 -4.34 -0.39 -2.61
C ALA A 270 -3.95 -1.45 -1.56
N ARG A 271 -3.17 -2.50 -1.94
CA ARG A 271 -2.90 -3.63 -1.04
C ARG A 271 -2.07 -3.29 0.19
N SER A 272 -1.38 -2.15 0.22
CA SER A 272 -0.72 -1.68 1.45
C SER A 272 -1.72 -1.39 2.58
N LEU A 273 -2.98 -1.08 2.29
CA LEU A 273 -4.03 -0.97 3.32
C LEU A 273 -4.35 -2.33 3.95
N GLU A 274 -4.16 -3.44 3.22
CA GLU A 274 -4.28 -4.78 3.79
C GLU A 274 -3.06 -5.10 4.66
N MET A 275 -1.87 -4.65 4.25
CA MET A 275 -0.64 -4.77 5.04
C MET A 275 -0.76 -4.01 6.36
N ASP A 276 -1.34 -2.81 6.36
CA ASP A 276 -1.65 -2.06 7.59
C ASP A 276 -2.54 -2.88 8.52
N ARG A 277 -3.64 -3.44 8.00
CA ARG A 277 -4.55 -4.30 8.78
C ARG A 277 -3.87 -5.57 9.28
N PHE A 278 -2.96 -6.15 8.51
CA PHE A 278 -2.19 -7.31 8.92
C PHE A 278 -1.32 -7.00 10.12
N ILE A 279 -0.52 -5.93 10.02
CA ILE A 279 0.37 -5.48 11.09
C ILE A 279 -0.46 -5.17 12.35
N ASP A 280 -1.59 -4.47 12.22
CA ASP A 280 -2.47 -4.16 13.35
C ASP A 280 -3.08 -5.41 14.00
N THR A 281 -3.46 -6.42 13.21
CA THR A 281 -3.98 -7.69 13.74
C THR A 281 -2.91 -8.40 14.56
N VAL A 282 -1.68 -8.50 14.05
CA VAL A 282 -0.57 -9.16 14.76
C VAL A 282 -0.13 -8.35 15.99
N LYS A 283 -0.11 -7.01 15.92
CA LYS A 283 0.10 -6.12 17.08
C LYS A 283 -0.92 -6.41 18.18
N ALA A 284 -2.20 -6.48 17.83
CA ALA A 284 -3.27 -6.77 18.77
C ALA A 284 -3.13 -8.17 19.39
N THR A 285 -2.79 -9.19 18.61
CA THR A 285 -2.53 -10.55 19.12
C THR A 285 -1.35 -10.58 20.10
N CYS A 286 -0.25 -9.90 19.77
CA CYS A 286 0.89 -9.74 20.67
C CYS A 286 0.50 -9.08 22.00
N ASP A 287 -0.32 -8.04 21.95
CA ASP A 287 -0.74 -7.27 23.12
C ASP A 287 -1.76 -8.04 23.97
N TYR A 288 -2.59 -8.87 23.35
CA TYR A 288 -3.42 -9.84 24.05
C TYR A 288 -2.57 -10.81 24.88
N ILE A 289 -1.53 -11.42 24.29
CA ILE A 289 -0.66 -12.34 25.03
C ILE A 289 0.14 -11.60 26.10
N LYS A 290 0.59 -10.37 25.83
CA LYS A 290 1.21 -9.51 26.85
C LYS A 290 0.32 -9.38 28.10
N ALA A 291 -0.96 -9.06 27.89
CA ALA A 291 -1.94 -8.92 28.96
C ALA A 291 -2.19 -10.25 29.67
N LYS A 292 -2.35 -11.36 28.93
CA LYS A 292 -2.52 -12.72 29.45
C LYS A 292 -1.36 -13.13 30.36
N LYS A 293 -0.12 -12.82 29.97
CA LYS A 293 1.11 -13.08 30.75
C LYS A 293 1.35 -12.07 31.86
N ARG A 294 0.61 -10.95 31.89
CA ARG A 294 0.85 -9.80 32.78
C ARG A 294 2.28 -9.26 32.66
N SER A 295 2.86 -9.37 31.47
CA SER A 295 4.26 -9.01 31.23
C SER A 295 4.40 -7.50 31.00
N LYS A 296 5.53 -6.95 31.45
CA LYS A 296 5.93 -5.58 31.09
C LYS A 296 6.65 -5.52 29.75
N LYS A 297 7.20 -6.64 29.26
CA LYS A 297 7.85 -6.73 27.95
C LYS A 297 6.82 -6.50 26.86
N THR A 298 7.20 -5.74 25.83
CA THR A 298 6.41 -5.58 24.62
C THR A 298 7.01 -6.48 23.54
N MET A 299 6.18 -7.28 22.89
CA MET A 299 6.60 -8.07 21.74
C MET A 299 6.68 -7.17 20.50
N TYR A 300 7.81 -7.19 19.82
CA TYR A 300 8.02 -6.44 18.58
C TYR A 300 7.80 -7.34 17.36
N LEU A 301 7.74 -6.74 16.19
CA LEU A 301 7.48 -7.41 14.93
C LEU A 301 8.73 -7.44 14.05
N SER A 302 8.96 -8.62 13.44
CA SER A 302 9.95 -8.88 12.40
C SER A 302 9.22 -9.17 11.10
N PHE A 303 9.12 -8.21 10.20
CA PHE A 303 8.52 -8.43 8.88
C PHE A 303 9.57 -9.05 7.94
N ASP A 304 10.05 -10.24 8.28
CA ASP A 304 11.25 -10.85 7.69
C ASP A 304 11.01 -11.55 6.35
N GLU A 305 9.79 -11.53 5.83
CA GLU A 305 9.53 -11.75 4.40
C GLU A 305 8.48 -10.79 3.87
N TRP A 306 8.87 -9.89 2.98
CA TRP A 306 7.91 -9.08 2.23
C TRP A 306 8.43 -8.76 0.84
N ASN A 307 7.56 -8.84 -0.17
CA ASN A 307 7.81 -8.31 -1.51
C ASN A 307 6.56 -8.36 -2.42
N VAL A 308 6.74 -7.92 -3.66
CA VAL A 308 5.94 -8.37 -4.80
C VAL A 308 6.49 -9.71 -5.31
N TRP A 309 5.62 -10.67 -5.57
CA TRP A 309 5.99 -11.96 -6.14
C TRP A 309 4.82 -12.58 -6.90
N TYR A 310 4.94 -12.67 -8.24
CA TYR A 310 3.97 -13.38 -9.08
C TYR A 310 4.41 -13.67 -10.52
N HIS A 311 5.40 -12.97 -11.07
CA HIS A 311 5.70 -13.01 -12.51
C HIS A 311 6.30 -14.34 -12.97
N SER A 312 7.12 -14.97 -12.12
CA SER A 312 7.87 -16.18 -12.46
C SER A 312 7.06 -17.47 -12.31
N HIS A 313 5.88 -17.44 -11.69
CA HIS A 313 5.12 -18.64 -11.29
C HIS A 313 4.95 -19.66 -12.42
N GLU A 314 4.60 -19.20 -13.63
CA GLU A 314 4.42 -20.10 -14.78
C GLU A 314 5.75 -20.74 -15.21
N ASN A 315 6.85 -19.99 -15.20
CA ASN A 315 8.18 -20.50 -15.56
C ASN A 315 8.68 -21.50 -14.51
N ASP A 316 8.51 -21.18 -13.23
CA ASP A 316 8.91 -22.03 -12.11
C ASP A 316 8.16 -23.38 -12.13
N SER A 317 6.87 -23.37 -12.50
CA SER A 317 6.04 -24.59 -12.57
C SER A 317 6.53 -25.61 -13.61
N LYS A 318 7.37 -25.19 -14.57
CA LYS A 318 7.91 -26.03 -15.66
C LYS A 318 9.32 -26.53 -15.36
N MET A 319 9.87 -26.19 -14.21
CA MET A 319 11.26 -26.48 -13.86
C MET A 319 11.45 -27.95 -13.47
N ASP A 320 12.51 -28.57 -14.00
CA ASP A 320 12.88 -29.92 -13.59
C ASP A 320 13.49 -29.91 -12.18
N PRO A 321 13.20 -30.92 -11.34
CA PRO A 321 13.73 -30.98 -9.99
C PRO A 321 15.24 -31.31 -9.97
N TRP A 322 15.89 -31.01 -8.84
CA TRP A 322 17.28 -31.39 -8.53
C TRP A 322 18.37 -30.75 -9.41
N GLN A 323 18.05 -29.62 -10.04
CA GLN A 323 19.05 -28.79 -10.70
C GLN A 323 19.92 -28.04 -9.69
N ILE A 324 21.16 -27.72 -10.07
CA ILE A 324 22.05 -26.87 -9.27
C ILE A 324 21.83 -25.43 -9.69
N ALA A 325 21.40 -24.59 -8.73
CA ALA A 325 21.16 -23.16 -8.92
C ALA A 325 20.30 -22.82 -10.16
N PRO A 326 19.09 -23.38 -10.27
CA PRO A 326 18.22 -23.08 -11.40
C PRO A 326 17.70 -21.63 -11.34
N PRO A 327 17.21 -21.07 -12.46
CA PRO A 327 16.62 -19.73 -12.57
C PRO A 327 15.24 -19.64 -11.88
N GLN A 328 15.19 -19.93 -10.58
CA GLN A 328 13.95 -20.06 -9.81
C GLN A 328 13.58 -18.72 -9.16
N LEU A 329 12.29 -18.37 -9.19
CA LEU A 329 11.74 -17.16 -8.57
C LEU A 329 12.31 -15.85 -9.16
N GLU A 330 12.71 -15.85 -10.43
CA GLU A 330 13.34 -14.68 -11.07
C GLU A 330 12.30 -13.72 -11.67
N ASP A 331 11.51 -13.10 -10.79
CA ASP A 331 10.56 -12.04 -11.17
C ASP A 331 11.29 -10.85 -11.83
N VAL A 332 10.75 -10.40 -12.97
CA VAL A 332 11.19 -9.17 -13.64
C VAL A 332 10.19 -8.06 -13.30
N TYR A 333 10.58 -7.21 -12.36
CA TYR A 333 9.69 -6.19 -11.81
C TYR A 333 9.45 -5.03 -12.77
N ASN A 334 8.22 -4.55 -12.78
CA ASN A 334 7.78 -3.42 -13.58
C ASN A 334 7.59 -2.15 -12.71
N HIS A 335 7.09 -1.06 -13.31
CA HIS A 335 6.90 0.21 -12.61
C HIS A 335 5.83 0.15 -11.53
N GLU A 336 4.68 -0.49 -11.77
CA GLU A 336 3.64 -0.62 -10.72
C GLU A 336 4.10 -1.47 -9.52
N ASP A 337 4.98 -2.45 -9.74
CA ASP A 337 5.59 -3.23 -8.66
C ASP A 337 6.43 -2.33 -7.74
N ALA A 338 7.22 -1.41 -8.33
CA ALA A 338 8.00 -0.43 -7.58
C ALA A 338 7.11 0.54 -6.78
N LEU A 339 5.95 0.93 -7.33
CA LEU A 339 4.99 1.76 -6.61
C LEU A 339 4.40 1.02 -5.41
N LEU A 340 4.01 -0.26 -5.56
CA LEU A 340 3.51 -1.04 -4.43
C LEU A 340 4.59 -1.26 -3.36
N VAL A 341 5.83 -1.57 -3.76
CA VAL A 341 6.98 -1.65 -2.82
C VAL A 341 7.15 -0.33 -2.06
N GLY A 342 7.03 0.82 -2.75
CA GLY A 342 7.00 2.13 -2.10
C GLY A 342 5.88 2.28 -1.06
N CYS A 343 4.66 1.86 -1.39
CA CYS A 343 3.53 1.85 -0.45
C CYS A 343 3.78 0.93 0.76
N MET A 344 4.36 -0.26 0.55
CA MET A 344 4.69 -1.21 1.63
C MET A 344 5.76 -0.65 2.57
N LEU A 345 6.79 0.01 2.04
CA LEU A 345 7.79 0.73 2.83
C LEU A 345 7.18 1.83 3.68
N ILE A 346 6.26 2.62 3.11
CA ILE A 346 5.52 3.65 3.85
C ILE A 346 4.66 3.02 4.95
N SER A 347 3.97 1.91 4.68
CA SER A 347 3.20 1.17 5.70
C SER A 347 4.10 0.75 6.86
N MET A 348 5.25 0.11 6.61
CA MET A 348 6.17 -0.28 7.68
C MET A 348 6.69 0.91 8.49
N LEU A 349 6.97 2.06 7.84
CA LEU A 349 7.34 3.29 8.55
C LEU A 349 6.21 3.83 9.42
N LYS A 350 4.95 3.72 8.97
CA LYS A 350 3.77 4.07 9.78
C LYS A 350 3.58 3.14 10.99
N HIS A 351 4.21 1.98 10.98
CA HIS A 351 4.21 1.00 12.08
C HIS A 351 5.58 0.86 12.74
N ALA A 352 6.49 1.84 12.59
CA ALA A 352 7.83 1.81 13.16
C ALA A 352 7.84 1.77 14.70
N ASP A 353 6.72 2.02 15.36
CA ASP A 353 6.53 1.82 16.80
C ASP A 353 6.68 0.34 17.19
N ARG A 354 6.26 -0.59 16.31
CA ARG A 354 6.21 -2.04 16.57
C ARG A 354 6.98 -2.89 15.58
N VAL A 355 7.06 -2.50 14.31
CA VAL A 355 7.91 -3.13 13.31
C VAL A 355 9.33 -2.62 13.51
N LYS A 356 10.21 -3.50 13.99
CA LYS A 356 11.60 -3.16 14.32
C LYS A 356 12.61 -3.83 13.40
N MET A 357 12.16 -4.83 12.65
CA MET A 357 12.95 -5.52 11.65
C MET A 357 12.05 -5.81 10.47
N ALA A 358 12.60 -5.71 9.27
CA ALA A 358 11.96 -6.21 8.07
C ALA A 358 13.00 -6.62 7.04
N CYS A 359 12.71 -7.63 6.24
CA CYS A 359 13.60 -8.15 5.24
C CYS A 359 12.89 -8.22 3.89
N LEU A 360 13.33 -7.38 2.95
CA LEU A 360 12.91 -7.52 1.55
C LEU A 360 13.36 -8.90 1.05
N ALA A 361 12.39 -9.74 0.70
CA ALA A 361 12.61 -11.11 0.25
C ALA A 361 12.61 -11.14 -1.28
N GLN A 362 13.74 -11.33 -1.96
CA GLN A 362 15.12 -11.50 -1.45
C GLN A 362 16.07 -10.47 -2.06
N LEU A 363 17.38 -10.58 -1.80
CA LEU A 363 18.35 -9.53 -2.13
C LEU A 363 18.89 -9.62 -3.56
N VAL A 364 19.13 -10.82 -4.08
CA VAL A 364 19.76 -11.06 -5.40
C VAL A 364 19.05 -12.20 -6.15
N ASN A 365 18.74 -11.99 -7.43
CA ASN A 365 18.05 -12.90 -8.37
C ASN A 365 16.65 -13.37 -7.97
N VAL A 366 16.53 -14.07 -6.85
CA VAL A 366 15.29 -14.60 -6.31
C VAL A 366 14.43 -13.42 -5.83
N ILE A 367 13.34 -13.12 -6.53
CA ILE A 367 12.38 -12.04 -6.21
C ILE A 367 13.10 -10.79 -5.69
N ALA A 368 14.06 -10.29 -6.46
CA ALA A 368 15.11 -9.42 -5.94
C ALA A 368 15.18 -8.03 -6.57
N PRO A 369 15.64 -6.99 -5.84
CA PRO A 369 15.95 -5.68 -6.40
C PRO A 369 17.23 -5.71 -7.25
N ILE A 370 18.11 -6.69 -7.07
CA ILE A 370 19.37 -6.85 -7.80
C ILE A 370 19.30 -8.14 -8.62
N MET A 371 19.61 -8.06 -9.91
CA MET A 371 19.67 -9.20 -10.82
C MET A 371 21.08 -9.37 -11.35
N THR A 372 21.45 -10.62 -11.66
CA THR A 372 22.70 -10.98 -12.32
C THR A 372 22.46 -11.94 -13.48
N ASP A 373 23.28 -11.78 -14.52
CA ASP A 373 23.52 -12.82 -15.52
C ASP A 373 24.76 -13.63 -15.11
N ASN A 374 24.73 -14.94 -15.33
CA ASN A 374 25.90 -15.80 -15.17
C ASN A 374 27.00 -15.34 -16.12
N ALA A 375 28.21 -15.09 -15.61
CA ALA A 375 29.33 -14.49 -16.33
C ALA A 375 29.02 -13.13 -17.00
N GLY A 376 27.92 -12.48 -16.61
CA GLY A 376 27.39 -11.27 -17.24
C GLY A 376 27.23 -10.11 -16.25
N ALA A 377 26.48 -9.09 -16.65
CA ALA A 377 26.31 -7.89 -15.83
C ALA A 377 25.39 -8.14 -14.62
N ALA A 378 25.52 -7.29 -13.61
CA ALA A 378 24.49 -7.06 -12.61
C ALA A 378 23.68 -5.81 -12.96
N TRP A 379 22.39 -5.77 -12.64
CA TRP A 379 21.54 -4.58 -12.82
C TRP A 379 20.50 -4.43 -11.71
N ARG A 380 19.96 -3.20 -11.63
CA ARG A 380 18.94 -2.79 -10.66
C ARG A 380 17.55 -2.97 -11.26
N GLN A 381 16.69 -3.72 -10.57
CA GLN A 381 15.27 -3.79 -10.91
C GLN A 381 14.56 -2.49 -10.53
N THR A 382 13.30 -2.33 -10.96
CA THR A 382 12.50 -1.14 -10.64
C THR A 382 12.31 -0.96 -9.13
N ILE A 383 12.10 -2.04 -8.40
CA ILE A 383 11.90 -2.06 -6.94
C ILE A 383 13.16 -1.68 -6.14
N PHE A 384 14.35 -1.65 -6.77
CA PHE A 384 15.60 -1.23 -6.13
C PHE A 384 15.51 0.20 -5.59
N TYR A 385 14.93 1.11 -6.38
CA TYR A 385 15.00 2.54 -6.09
C TYR A 385 14.14 2.97 -4.90
N PRO A 386 12.86 2.58 -4.77
CA PRO A 386 12.08 2.90 -3.57
C PRO A 386 12.72 2.34 -2.30
N PHE A 387 13.25 1.11 -2.34
CA PHE A 387 13.95 0.50 -1.20
C PHE A 387 15.23 1.25 -0.84
N MET A 388 16.07 1.58 -1.83
CA MET A 388 17.27 2.41 -1.64
C MET A 388 16.92 3.77 -1.01
N HIS A 389 15.93 4.48 -1.55
CA HIS A 389 15.52 5.78 -1.04
C HIS A 389 15.03 5.70 0.42
N ALA A 390 14.20 4.71 0.74
CA ALA A 390 13.71 4.51 2.10
C ALA A 390 14.85 4.16 3.06
N SER A 391 15.77 3.28 2.68
CA SER A 391 16.92 2.90 3.51
C SER A 391 17.86 4.07 3.77
N VAL A 392 18.18 4.87 2.75
CA VAL A 392 19.14 5.98 2.85
C VAL A 392 18.52 7.18 3.57
N PHE A 393 17.28 7.54 3.26
CA PHE A 393 16.66 8.80 3.72
C PHE A 393 15.59 8.63 4.81
N GLY A 394 15.20 7.41 5.15
CA GLY A 394 14.18 7.08 6.15
C GLY A 394 14.74 6.80 7.55
N ARG A 395 15.98 7.22 7.82
CA ARG A 395 16.60 7.09 9.15
C ARG A 395 16.20 8.27 10.04
N GLY A 396 15.70 7.99 11.24
CA GLY A 396 15.29 9.01 12.21
C GLY A 396 14.01 8.61 12.95
N THR A 397 13.16 9.59 13.22
CA THR A 397 11.86 9.38 13.87
C THR A 397 10.75 9.49 12.84
N ALA A 398 9.95 8.43 12.70
CA ALA A 398 8.73 8.44 11.89
C ALA A 398 7.66 9.29 12.59
N LEU A 399 6.98 10.13 11.82
CA LEU A 399 5.99 11.09 12.32
C LEU A 399 4.59 10.68 11.89
N VAL A 400 3.58 11.03 12.70
CA VAL A 400 2.18 10.75 12.43
C VAL A 400 1.73 11.64 11.25
N PRO A 401 1.38 11.07 10.08
CA PRO A 401 0.94 11.87 8.96
C PRO A 401 -0.58 12.12 9.05
N LEU A 402 -0.99 13.38 9.21
CA LEU A 402 -2.40 13.75 9.12
C LEU A 402 -2.75 14.04 7.66
N ILE A 403 -3.22 13.01 6.96
CA ILE A 403 -3.49 13.06 5.51
C ILE A 403 -4.97 13.29 5.23
N GLN A 404 -5.25 14.28 4.38
CA GLN A 404 -6.50 14.45 3.66
C GLN A 404 -6.19 14.22 2.18
N SER A 405 -6.72 13.15 1.61
CA SER A 405 -6.53 12.80 0.21
C SER A 405 -7.90 12.56 -0.42
N PRO A 406 -8.07 12.90 -1.70
CA PRO A 406 -9.15 12.32 -2.48
C PRO A 406 -8.98 10.81 -2.55
N LYS A 407 -10.08 10.11 -2.78
CA LYS A 407 -10.17 8.66 -2.62
C LYS A 407 -10.79 8.00 -3.83
N TYR A 408 -10.48 6.72 -4.00
CA TYR A 408 -11.11 5.86 -4.97
C TYR A 408 -11.50 4.53 -4.34
N ASP A 409 -12.46 3.86 -4.97
CA ASP A 409 -12.84 2.50 -4.64
C ASP A 409 -12.21 1.52 -5.63
N THR A 410 -11.88 0.35 -5.14
CA THR A 410 -11.44 -0.79 -5.95
C THR A 410 -12.47 -1.91 -5.84
N LYS A 411 -12.25 -3.03 -6.54
CA LYS A 411 -13.14 -4.20 -6.41
C LYS A 411 -13.16 -4.77 -4.99
N GLN A 412 -12.09 -4.62 -4.22
CA GLN A 412 -11.87 -5.32 -2.96
C GLN A 412 -11.72 -4.37 -1.75
N ILE A 413 -11.29 -3.12 -1.99
CA ILE A 413 -10.95 -2.14 -0.96
C ILE A 413 -11.62 -0.81 -1.31
N THR A 414 -12.43 -0.28 -0.40
CA THR A 414 -13.10 1.02 -0.54
C THR A 414 -12.32 2.13 0.16
N ASP A 415 -12.61 3.38 -0.19
CA ASP A 415 -12.05 4.58 0.45
C ASP A 415 -10.51 4.66 0.39
N VAL A 416 -9.89 4.14 -0.66
CA VAL A 416 -8.43 4.13 -0.84
C VAL A 416 -7.95 5.55 -1.12
N PRO A 417 -7.07 6.14 -0.30
CA PRO A 417 -6.52 7.47 -0.59
C PRO A 417 -5.57 7.40 -1.78
N TYR A 418 -5.69 8.34 -2.71
CA TYR A 418 -4.72 8.48 -3.80
C TYR A 418 -3.30 8.77 -3.28
N LEU A 419 -3.17 9.58 -2.23
CA LEU A 419 -1.90 9.80 -1.54
C LEU A 419 -1.64 8.69 -0.53
N GLU A 420 -0.54 7.97 -0.71
CA GLU A 420 0.17 7.27 0.36
C GLU A 420 1.33 8.15 0.80
N GLY A 421 1.54 8.36 2.11
CA GLY A 421 2.57 9.30 2.55
C GLY A 421 2.99 9.18 4.01
N ILE A 422 4.24 9.51 4.27
CA ILE A 422 4.83 9.63 5.61
C ILE A 422 6.01 10.61 5.59
N ALA A 423 6.31 11.19 6.75
CA ALA A 423 7.52 11.97 6.97
C ALA A 423 8.42 11.32 8.04
N VAL A 424 9.72 11.35 7.80
CA VAL A 424 10.75 10.95 8.78
C VAL A 424 11.62 12.16 9.08
N HIS A 425 11.80 12.46 10.36
CA HIS A 425 12.68 13.52 10.83
C HIS A 425 13.98 12.94 11.37
N ASN A 426 15.09 13.37 10.79
CA ASN A 426 16.43 13.09 11.26
C ASN A 426 16.99 14.35 11.96
N GLU A 427 16.91 14.36 13.29
CA GLU A 427 17.34 15.51 14.10
C GLU A 427 18.87 15.74 14.01
N GLU A 428 19.67 14.67 14.00
CA GLU A 428 21.13 14.76 13.90
C GLU A 428 21.59 15.40 12.60
N GLN A 429 20.89 15.08 11.50
CA GLN A 429 21.15 15.69 10.21
C GLN A 429 20.38 17.00 10.02
N GLY A 430 19.43 17.35 10.88
CA GLY A 430 18.52 18.48 10.66
C GLY A 430 17.74 18.37 9.36
N GLU A 431 17.26 17.16 9.04
CA GLU A 431 16.57 16.86 7.78
C GLU A 431 15.19 16.26 8.02
N VAL A 432 14.23 16.65 7.18
CA VAL A 432 12.92 15.99 7.09
C VAL A 432 12.78 15.43 5.69
N THR A 433 12.49 14.13 5.60
CA THR A 433 12.22 13.44 4.34
C THR A 433 10.75 13.07 4.29
N VAL A 434 10.05 13.52 3.25
CA VAL A 434 8.68 13.11 2.92
C VAL A 434 8.74 12.06 1.82
N PHE A 435 8.21 10.88 2.11
CA PHE A 435 7.96 9.83 1.13
C PHE A 435 6.49 9.86 0.74
N ALA A 436 6.21 9.86 -0.56
CA ALA A 436 4.85 9.90 -1.07
C ALA A 436 4.66 9.06 -2.35
N VAL A 437 3.56 8.31 -2.42
CA VAL A 437 3.09 7.67 -3.65
C VAL A 437 1.80 8.32 -4.09
N ASN A 438 1.72 8.68 -5.37
CA ASN A 438 0.45 8.99 -6.03
C ASN A 438 -0.10 7.72 -6.70
N ARG A 439 -1.16 7.13 -6.14
CA ARG A 439 -1.85 5.96 -6.70
C ARG A 439 -2.71 6.30 -7.91
N HIS A 440 -2.97 7.58 -8.18
CA HIS A 440 -3.83 7.99 -9.28
C HIS A 440 -3.18 7.63 -10.61
N LEU A 441 -3.87 6.86 -11.46
CA LEU A 441 -3.29 6.33 -12.70
C LEU A 441 -3.36 7.30 -13.88
N GLU A 442 -4.27 8.28 -13.82
CA GLU A 442 -4.56 9.19 -14.93
C GLU A 442 -4.09 10.63 -14.71
N GLU A 443 -4.19 11.15 -13.48
CA GLU A 443 -3.97 12.56 -13.14
C GLU A 443 -2.82 12.76 -12.15
N SER A 444 -2.16 13.91 -12.27
CA SER A 444 -1.24 14.40 -11.24
C SER A 444 -2.02 14.80 -9.98
N LEU A 445 -1.42 14.59 -8.81
CA LEU A 445 -2.01 14.93 -7.52
C LEU A 445 -1.31 16.16 -6.92
N PRO A 446 -1.97 17.33 -6.86
CA PRO A 446 -1.44 18.47 -6.13
C PRO A 446 -1.33 18.15 -4.64
N LEU A 447 -0.13 18.27 -4.08
CA LEU A 447 0.18 18.01 -2.67
C LEU A 447 0.55 19.31 -1.94
N GLU A 448 -0.04 19.49 -0.77
CA GLU A 448 0.44 20.44 0.26
C GLU A 448 0.96 19.67 1.48
N VAL A 449 2.17 20.00 1.95
CA VAL A 449 2.70 19.48 3.22
C VAL A 449 2.94 20.63 4.20
N ASP A 450 2.21 20.65 5.31
CA ASP A 450 2.39 21.61 6.40
C ASP A 450 3.43 21.09 7.40
N LEU A 451 4.56 21.78 7.50
CA LEU A 451 5.67 21.51 8.41
C LEU A 451 5.89 22.64 9.43
N ARG A 452 4.83 23.38 9.82
CA ARG A 452 4.95 24.55 10.72
C ARG A 452 5.71 24.31 12.02
N SER A 453 5.66 23.09 12.57
CA SER A 453 6.37 22.73 13.80
C SER A 453 7.90 22.73 13.67
N PHE A 454 8.42 22.63 12.44
CA PHE A 454 9.85 22.63 12.12
C PHE A 454 10.43 24.02 11.92
N GLY A 455 9.60 25.07 11.84
CA GLY A 455 10.06 26.40 11.47
C GLY A 455 10.48 26.45 9.99
N LYS A 456 11.47 27.29 9.68
CA LYS A 456 11.89 27.49 8.28
C LYS A 456 12.57 26.25 7.73
N CYS A 457 12.11 25.82 6.55
CA CYS A 457 12.71 24.70 5.84
C CYS A 457 13.29 25.18 4.50
N ARG A 458 14.32 24.48 4.01
CA ARG A 458 14.85 24.66 2.65
C ARG A 458 14.79 23.33 1.91
N LEU A 459 14.29 23.35 0.68
CA LEU A 459 14.35 22.18 -0.20
C LEU A 459 15.80 21.79 -0.47
N ILE A 460 16.09 20.49 -0.34
CA ILE A 460 17.33 19.86 -0.79
C ILE A 460 17.11 19.37 -2.22
N GLU A 461 16.11 18.51 -2.43
CA GLU A 461 15.74 17.93 -3.72
C GLU A 461 14.34 17.32 -3.68
N HIS A 462 13.76 17.10 -4.86
CA HIS A 462 12.56 16.31 -5.08
C HIS A 462 12.87 15.21 -6.11
N ILE A 463 13.06 13.99 -5.61
CA ILE A 463 13.36 12.79 -6.40
C ILE A 463 12.02 12.15 -6.81
N VAL A 464 11.88 11.83 -8.09
CA VAL A 464 10.68 11.22 -8.67
C VAL A 464 11.07 9.95 -9.41
N LEU A 465 10.32 8.87 -9.17
CA LEU A 465 10.32 7.66 -10.00
C LEU A 465 8.95 7.57 -10.68
N GLU A 466 8.94 7.72 -11.99
CA GLU A 466 7.74 7.71 -12.83
C GLU A 466 8.02 7.02 -14.17
N SER A 467 6.96 6.52 -14.81
CA SER A 467 7.00 5.91 -16.15
C SER A 467 5.63 6.08 -16.79
N ASP A 468 5.61 6.42 -18.09
CA ASP A 468 4.37 6.44 -18.89
C ASP A 468 3.79 5.03 -19.14
N ASP A 469 4.61 3.98 -18.92
CA ASP A 469 4.23 2.58 -19.05
C ASP A 469 4.37 1.89 -17.67
N LEU A 470 3.24 1.54 -17.06
CA LEU A 470 3.17 0.82 -15.78
C LEU A 470 3.86 -0.55 -15.84
N LYS A 471 3.92 -1.17 -17.03
CA LYS A 471 4.53 -2.48 -17.26
C LYS A 471 5.99 -2.38 -17.73
N ALA A 472 6.56 -1.18 -17.78
CA ALA A 472 7.98 -1.01 -18.09
C ALA A 472 8.85 -1.64 -17.00
N ALA A 473 9.81 -2.45 -17.41
CA ALA A 473 10.75 -3.15 -16.53
C ALA A 473 12.20 -2.84 -16.91
N ASN A 474 13.10 -2.99 -15.94
CA ASN A 474 14.54 -2.96 -16.18
C ASN A 474 15.04 -4.38 -16.51
N THR A 475 15.89 -4.48 -17.52
CA THR A 475 16.48 -5.75 -17.98
C THR A 475 17.98 -5.59 -18.14
N ALA A 476 18.73 -6.69 -18.31
CA ALA A 476 20.15 -6.63 -18.63
C ALA A 476 20.46 -5.71 -19.85
N ALA A 477 19.59 -5.73 -20.87
CA ALA A 477 19.75 -4.90 -22.08
C ALA A 477 19.33 -3.44 -21.90
N GLN A 478 18.40 -3.17 -20.98
CA GLN A 478 17.89 -1.82 -20.68
C GLN A 478 17.80 -1.63 -19.15
N PRO A 479 18.95 -1.51 -18.45
CA PRO A 479 19.00 -1.58 -16.99
C PRO A 479 18.46 -0.32 -16.31
N ASN A 480 18.26 0.77 -17.06
CA ASN A 480 17.81 2.07 -16.57
C ASN A 480 16.56 2.56 -17.32
N ARG A 481 15.70 1.65 -17.81
CA ARG A 481 14.45 2.02 -18.51
C ARG A 481 13.50 2.76 -17.57
N VAL A 482 13.42 2.31 -16.32
CA VAL A 482 12.71 2.95 -15.22
C VAL A 482 13.75 3.29 -14.16
N ALA A 483 14.05 4.57 -14.00
CA ALA A 483 15.05 5.08 -13.07
C ALA A 483 14.62 6.47 -12.54
N PRO A 484 15.00 6.81 -11.29
CA PRO A 484 14.59 8.06 -10.68
C PRO A 484 15.29 9.27 -11.31
N HIS A 485 14.68 10.45 -11.16
CA HIS A 485 15.28 11.73 -11.53
C HIS A 485 14.95 12.85 -10.53
N ASN A 486 15.77 13.89 -10.52
CA ASN A 486 15.64 15.03 -9.59
C ASN A 486 14.95 16.23 -10.25
N ARG A 487 13.85 15.99 -10.97
CA ARG A 487 13.09 17.05 -11.67
C ARG A 487 11.71 17.28 -11.07
N GLY A 488 11.45 16.78 -9.86
CA GLY A 488 10.21 17.08 -9.17
C GLY A 488 10.12 18.59 -8.84
N ASP A 489 8.89 19.10 -8.78
CA ASP A 489 8.57 20.52 -8.73
C ASP A 489 8.24 21.01 -7.32
N ALA A 490 8.79 20.36 -6.28
CA ALA A 490 8.48 20.77 -4.92
C ALA A 490 9.01 22.19 -4.67
N GLU A 491 8.18 23.04 -4.09
CA GLU A 491 8.52 24.39 -3.67
C GLU A 491 8.25 24.54 -2.18
N VAL A 492 9.05 25.39 -1.51
CA VAL A 492 8.92 25.67 -0.07
C VAL A 492 8.63 27.15 0.12
N SER A 493 7.48 27.44 0.73
CA SER A 493 7.08 28.78 1.15
C SER A 493 6.96 28.81 2.67
N ASP A 494 8.03 29.31 3.32
CA ASP A 494 8.25 29.29 4.77
C ASP A 494 8.17 27.89 5.41
N THR A 495 6.94 27.45 5.71
CA THR A 495 6.62 26.21 6.43
C THR A 495 5.73 25.27 5.62
N LEU A 496 5.26 25.72 4.46
CA LEU A 496 4.39 24.97 3.57
C LEU A 496 5.19 24.49 2.36
N ILE A 497 5.07 23.21 2.05
CA ILE A 497 5.58 22.62 0.82
C ILE A 497 4.43 22.42 -0.14
N THR A 498 4.64 22.77 -1.40
CA THR A 498 3.71 22.45 -2.49
C THR A 498 4.43 21.65 -3.56
N ALA A 499 3.82 20.60 -4.08
CA ALA A 499 4.36 19.80 -5.18
C ALA A 499 3.22 19.26 -6.05
N SER A 500 3.47 18.97 -7.32
CA SER A 500 2.57 18.21 -8.18
C SER A 500 3.12 16.80 -8.35
N LEU A 501 2.52 15.82 -7.67
CA LEU A 501 2.95 14.44 -7.80
C LEU A 501 2.40 13.89 -9.11
N ALA A 502 3.26 13.51 -10.06
CA ALA A 502 2.80 12.91 -11.31
C ALA A 502 1.93 11.67 -11.06
N LYS A 503 1.07 11.32 -12.03
CA LYS A 503 0.27 10.09 -11.96
C LYS A 503 1.18 8.87 -11.76
N ALA A 504 0.73 7.89 -10.97
CA ALA A 504 1.44 6.64 -10.73
C ALA A 504 2.95 6.85 -10.44
N SER A 505 3.26 7.63 -9.41
CA SER A 505 4.64 8.04 -9.10
C SER A 505 5.04 7.77 -7.66
N TRP A 506 6.33 7.47 -7.46
CA TRP A 506 7.00 7.46 -6.15
C TRP A 506 7.84 8.73 -6.01
N ASN A 507 7.72 9.40 -4.86
CA ASN A 507 8.28 10.73 -4.65
C ASN A 507 9.04 10.78 -3.31
N VAL A 508 10.21 11.40 -3.32
CA VAL A 508 11.04 11.66 -2.13
C VAL A 508 11.38 13.14 -2.10
N ILE A 509 10.78 13.87 -1.16
CA ILE A 509 11.02 15.30 -0.98
C ILE A 509 11.89 15.47 0.26
N ARG A 510 13.12 15.96 0.07
CA ARG A 510 14.10 16.12 1.15
C ARG A 510 14.26 17.59 1.51
N LEU A 511 14.24 17.87 2.81
CA LEU A 511 14.25 19.23 3.34
C LEU A 511 15.31 19.36 4.43
N LYS A 512 15.93 20.54 4.49
CA LYS A 512 16.80 20.96 5.58
C LYS A 512 16.01 21.86 6.53
N VAL A 513 15.99 21.53 7.81
CA VAL A 513 15.46 22.39 8.88
C VAL A 513 16.51 23.48 9.17
N GLN A 514 16.09 24.75 9.25
CA GLN A 514 16.99 25.92 9.41
C GLN A 514 17.10 26.45 10.83
#